data_AF-A0A1A5YQQ6-F1
#
_entry.id   AF-A0A1A5YQQ6-F1
#
_cell.length_a   1.000
_cell.length_b   1.000
_cell.length_c   1.000
_cell.angle_alpha   90.00
_cell.angle_beta   90.00
_cell.angle_gamma   90.00
#
_symmetry.space_group_name_H-M   'P 1'
#
loop_
_entity.id
_entity.type
_entity.pdbx_description
1 polymer ?
#
loop_
_entity_poly.entity_id
_entity_poly.type
_entity_poly.pdbx_seq_one_letter_code
_entity_poly.pdbx_strand_id
1 'polypeptide(L)' 'MLIYIVVTGIAAAIGIKELPSLIRGGMKGEAATVVFFLIAGSVMSVIAAKLISVPSPLDMIIWIYTPFNHLLEMIFT' A
#
# COMPACT_ATOMS: atom_id res chain seq x y z
N MET A 1 7.68 7.47 -1.87
CA MET A 1 8.25 7.03 -0.56
C MET A 1 7.18 6.45 0.36
N LEU A 2 6.02 7.08 0.53
CA LEU A 2 4.92 6.56 1.37
C LEU A 2 4.51 5.12 1.02
N ILE A 3 4.26 4.83 -0.26
CA ILE A 3 3.83 3.49 -0.71
C ILE A 3 4.85 2.40 -0.35
N TYR A 4 6.14 2.70 -0.46
CA TYR A 4 7.18 1.74 -0.07
C TYR A 4 7.08 1.37 1.41
N ILE A 5 6.92 2.37 2.28
CA ILE A 5 6.79 2.19 3.74
C ILE A 5 5.55 1.37 4.06
N VAL A 6 4.43 1.64 3.40
CA VAL A 6 3.17 0.91 3.60
C VAL A 6 3.31 -0.54 3.14
N VAL A 7 3.84 -0.78 1.93
CA VAL A 7 3.99 -2.12 1.37
C VAL A 7 4.95 -2.97 2.21
N THR A 8 6.12 -2.45 2.58
CA THR A 8 7.06 -3.20 3.44
C THR A 8 6.54 -3.38 4.86
N GLY A 9 5.81 -2.41 5.42
CA GLY A 9 5.17 -2.52 6.73
C GLY A 9 4.12 -3.63 6.78
N ILE A 10 3.25 -3.70 5.77
CA ILE A 10 2.23 -4.77 5.66
C ILE A 10 2.90 -6.12 5.44
N ALA A 11 3.89 -6.22 4.55
CA ALA A 11 4.63 -7.45 4.32
C ALA A 11 5.34 -7.94 5.60
N ALA A 12 5.95 -7.05 6.36
CA ALA A 12 6.57 -7.40 7.64
C ALA A 12 5.54 -7.90 8.67
N ALA A 13 4.37 -7.25 8.76
CA ALA A 13 3.30 -7.67 9.67
C ALA A 13 2.77 -9.08 9.34
N ILE A 14 2.52 -9.36 8.06
CA ILE A 14 2.11 -10.70 7.61
C ILE A 14 3.20 -11.71 7.90
N GLY A 15 4.46 -11.37 7.59
CA GLY A 15 5.59 -12.25 7.85
C GLY A 15 5.74 -12.60 9.33
N ILE A 16 5.66 -11.62 10.23
CA ILE A 16 5.74 -11.83 11.67
C ILE A 16 4.56 -12.66 12.20
N LYS A 17 3.37 -12.53 11.61
CA LYS A 17 2.19 -13.30 12.04
C LYS A 17 2.24 -14.76 11.56
N GLU A 18 2.60 -14.99 10.31
CA GLU A 18 2.43 -16.30 9.66
C GLU A 18 3.69 -17.17 9.74
N LEU A 19 4.87 -16.63 9.45
CA LEU A 19 6.11 -17.44 9.40
C LEU A 19 6.42 -18.20 10.71
N PRO A 20 6.26 -17.63 11.92
CA PRO A 20 6.62 -18.35 13.14
C PRO A 20 5.76 -19.59 13.35
N SER A 21 4.49 -19.55 12.97
CA SER A 21 3.57 -20.69 13.08
C SER A 21 3.98 -21.80 12.11
N LEU A 22 4.26 -21.44 10.85
CA LEU A 22 4.70 -22.37 9.80
C LEU A 22 6.06 -23.03 10.11
N ILE A 23 7.01 -22.24 10.61
CA ILE A 23 8.35 -22.74 10.97
C ILE A 23 8.27 -23.67 12.19
N ARG A 24 7.49 -23.29 13.22
CA ARG A 24 7.30 -24.14 14.41
C ARG A 24 6.51 -25.42 14.10
N GLY A 25 5.62 -25.39 13.12
CA GLY A 25 4.88 -26.56 12.63
C GLY A 25 5.69 -27.51 11.74
N GLY A 26 6.95 -27.19 11.42
CA GLY A 26 7.78 -28.01 10.52
C GLY A 26 7.42 -27.91 9.04
N MET A 27 6.47 -27.03 8.67
CA MET A 27 5.92 -26.87 7.33
C MET A 27 6.80 -25.94 6.48
N LYS A 28 8.06 -26.34 6.27
CA LYS A 28 9.07 -25.52 5.57
C LYS A 28 8.71 -25.21 4.12
N GLY A 29 8.01 -26.12 3.44
CA GLY A 29 7.55 -25.92 2.07
C GLY A 29 6.52 -24.79 1.97
N GLU A 30 5.52 -24.81 2.83
CA GLU A 30 4.50 -23.75 2.90
C GLU A 30 5.10 -22.40 3.33
N ALA A 31 6.04 -22.42 4.28
CA ALA A 31 6.77 -21.20 4.67
C ALA A 31 7.51 -20.58 3.47
N ALA A 32 8.15 -21.41 2.63
CA ALA A 32 8.82 -20.94 1.43
C ALA A 32 7.83 -20.36 0.41
N THR A 33 6.65 -20.98 0.25
CA THR A 33 5.58 -20.47 -0.61
C THR A 33 5.05 -19.11 -0.13
N VAL A 34 4.79 -18.97 1.18
CA VAL A 34 4.35 -17.69 1.78
C VAL A 34 5.39 -16.60 1.53
N VAL A 35 6.67 -16.87 1.80
CA VAL A 35 7.76 -15.92 1.55
C VAL A 35 7.84 -15.54 0.07
N PHE A 36 7.75 -16.52 -0.82
CA PHE A 36 7.78 -16.30 -2.27
C PHE A 36 6.66 -15.36 -2.72
N PHE A 37 5.42 -15.64 -2.31
CA PHE A 37 4.28 -14.78 -2.65
C PHE A 37 4.34 -13.41 -1.99
N LEU A 38 4.85 -13.31 -0.76
CA LEU A 38 5.07 -12.02 -0.09
C LEU A 38 6.02 -11.13 -0.89
N ILE A 39 7.14 -11.71 -1.34
CA ILE A 39 8.16 -10.98 -2.11
C ILE A 39 7.58 -10.61 -3.48
N ALA A 40 6.97 -11.57 -4.19
CA ALA A 40 6.40 -11.34 -5.51
C ALA A 40 5.31 -10.26 -5.49
N GLY A 41 4.37 -10.34 -4.55
CA GLY A 41 3.30 -9.35 -4.36
C GLY A 41 3.83 -7.97 -3.97
N SER A 42 4.86 -7.92 -3.13
CA SER A 42 5.51 -6.65 -2.73
C SER A 42 6.21 -5.98 -3.91
N VAL A 43 6.94 -6.74 -4.73
CA VAL A 43 7.60 -6.24 -5.95
C VAL A 43 6.57 -5.75 -6.96
N MET A 44 5.52 -6.55 -7.21
CA MET A 44 4.42 -6.13 -8.09
C MET A 44 3.72 -4.85 -7.59
N SER A 45 3.49 -4.72 -6.29
CA SER A 45 2.87 -3.51 -5.71
C SER A 45 3.72 -2.27 -5.95
N VAL A 46 5.04 -2.38 -5.82
CA VAL A 46 5.97 -1.28 -6.09
C VAL A 46 5.97 -0.92 -7.58
N ILE A 47 5.96 -1.91 -8.47
CA ILE A 47 5.90 -1.68 -9.92
C ILE A 47 4.57 -1.01 -10.30
N ALA A 48 3.44 -1.53 -9.79
CA ALA A 48 2.11 -0.96 -10.01
C ALA A 48 2.04 0.49 -9.52
N ALA A 49 2.61 0.78 -8.34
CA ALA A 49 2.67 2.14 -7.81
C ALA A 49 3.55 3.11 -8.61
N LYS A 50 4.48 2.61 -9.41
CA LYS A 50 5.27 3.42 -10.35
C LYS A 50 4.58 3.61 -11.69
N LEU A 51 3.81 2.61 -12.13
CA LEU A 51 3.01 2.66 -13.36
C LEU A 51 1.79 3.55 -13.21
N ILE A 52 1.20 3.56 -12.01
CA ILE A 52 0.14 4.49 -11.66
C ILE A 52 0.82 5.82 -11.32
N SER A 53 0.64 6.82 -12.18
CA SER A 53 0.99 8.21 -11.86
C SER A 53 0.13 8.66 -10.69
N VAL A 54 0.63 8.45 -9.48
CA VAL A 54 -0.02 8.95 -8.26
C VAL A 54 -0.04 10.48 -8.40
N PRO A 55 -1.22 11.13 -8.41
CA PRO A 55 -1.32 12.57 -8.50
C PRO A 55 -0.50 13.19 -7.37
N SER A 56 0.10 14.35 -7.62
CA SER A 56 0.95 14.97 -6.61
C SER A 56 0.12 15.24 -5.33
N PRO A 57 0.73 15.24 -4.13
CA PRO A 57 0.00 15.58 -2.91
C PRO A 57 -0.73 16.92 -3.00
N LEU A 58 -0.17 17.86 -3.77
CA LEU A 58 -0.79 19.15 -4.07
C LEU A 58 -2.08 18.97 -4.90
N ASP A 59 -2.07 18.12 -5.92
CA ASP A 59 -3.26 17.85 -6.75
C ASP A 59 -4.39 17.22 -5.92
N MET A 60 -4.04 16.38 -4.95
CA MET A 60 -5.01 15.77 -4.04
C MET A 60 -5.64 16.81 -3.10
N ILE A 61 -4.83 17.77 -2.62
CA ILE A 61 -5.33 18.91 -1.84
C ILE A 61 -6.24 19.78 -2.69
N ILE A 62 -5.82 20.12 -3.92
CA ILE A 62 -6.60 20.90 -4.87
C ILE A 62 -7.94 20.20 -5.13
N TRP A 63 -7.93 18.90 -5.41
CA TRP A 63 -9.13 18.11 -5.67
C TRP A 63 -10.15 18.14 -4.53
N ILE A 64 -9.69 18.17 -3.27
CA ILE A 64 -10.55 18.39 -2.10
C ILE A 64 -11.02 19.84 -2.01
N TYR A 65 -10.15 20.80 -2.31
CA TYR A 65 -10.45 22.22 -2.12
C TYR A 65 -11.43 22.78 -3.17
N THR A 66 -11.34 22.32 -4.42
CA THR A 66 -12.19 22.79 -5.52
C THR A 66 -13.70 22.64 -5.26
N PRO A 67 -14.23 21.47 -4.83
CA PRO A 67 -15.65 21.34 -4.53
C PRO A 67 -16.08 22.21 -3.34
N PHE A 68 -15.23 22.36 -2.33
CA PHE A 68 -15.49 23.27 -1.20
C PHE A 68 -15.54 24.73 -1.65
N ASN A 69 -14.63 25.16 -2.52
CA ASN A 69 -14.61 26.53 -3.04
C ASN A 69 -15.88 26.84 -3.85
N HIS A 70 -16.32 25.94 -4.73
CA HIS A 70 -17.57 26.13 -5.47
C HIS A 70 -18.81 26.14 -4.59
N LEU A 71 -18.84 25.36 -3.50
CA LEU A 71 -19.93 25.42 -2.52
C LEU A 71 -19.95 26.77 -1.79
N LEU A 72 -18.78 27.30 -1.42
CA LEU A 72 -18.68 28.62 -0.81
C LEU A 72 -19.11 29.72 -1.79
N GLU A 73 -18.63 29.69 -3.03
CA GLU A 73 -19.08 30.63 -4.07
C GLU A 73 -20.60 30.63 -4.26
N MET A 74 -21.24 29.45 -4.22
CA MET A 74 -22.70 29.33 -4.35
C MET A 74 -23.47 29.87 -3.13
N ILE A 75 -22.88 29.86 -1.93
CA ILE A 75 -23.52 30.37 -0.70
C ILE A 75 -23.33 31.89 -0.54
N PHE A 76 -22.21 32.42 -1.03
CA PHE A 76 -21.83 33.83 -0.89
C PHE A 76 -22.16 34.69 -2.14
N THR A 77 -22.89 34.15 -3.13
CA THR A 77 -23.47 34.88 -4.28
C THR A 77 -24.99 34.93 -4.17
#